data_AF-A0A495QXD6-F1
#
_entry.id   AF-A0A495QXD6-F1
#
_cell.length_a   1.000
_cell.length_b   1.000
_cell.length_c   1.000
_cell.angle_alpha   90.00
_cell.angle_beta   90.00
_cell.angle_gamma   90.00
#
_symmetry.space_group_name_H-M   'P 1'
#
loop_
_entity.id
_entity.type
_entity.pdbx_description
1 polymer ?
#
loop_
_entity_poly.entity_id
_entity_poly.type
_entity_poly.pdbx_seq_one_letter_code
_entity_poly.pdbx_strand_id
1 'polypeptide(L)'
;MNDLATTRTKTIPVAKPSNRALDVEQERPMPIDGPDTIRDGGAQVFRLPTDSRCAYQARAHLTETMRALDFDPDVIRDAKLAVSELATNSHIHAEGTTEPPELWIWARTCPSPELVVSVFDTRWETLPSACSSDTLDEHGKGLSIVAALSVDTGTDITRSRLTRARGKRVWFTIALPLPWPTETRVISPSQAARGLYEALTQRGVPATRQGDLVTAAPLNIWVEPKTFTWHTGGTDTHQPLQDLQETAEQITTHLESVT
;
A
#
# COMPACT_ATOMS: atom_id res chain seq x y z
N MET A 1 37.25 52.70 -67.85
CA MET A 1 35.81 52.72 -67.52
C MET A 1 35.41 51.30 -67.17
N ASN A 2 35.04 51.10 -65.89
CA ASN A 2 34.20 50.08 -65.22
C ASN A 2 33.97 48.72 -65.89
N ASP A 3 33.82 47.58 -65.22
CA ASP A 3 33.52 47.24 -63.82
C ASP A 3 33.86 45.74 -63.67
N LEU A 4 34.60 45.34 -62.63
CA LEU A 4 34.88 43.93 -62.32
C LEU A 4 33.85 43.44 -61.29
N ALA A 5 32.96 42.59 -61.75
CA ALA A 5 31.89 41.98 -60.96
C ALA A 5 32.45 41.20 -59.76
N THR A 6 32.03 41.61 -58.57
CA THR A 6 32.30 40.94 -57.29
C THR A 6 31.31 39.80 -57.09
N THR A 7 31.79 38.55 -57.17
CA THR A 7 31.04 37.35 -56.81
C THR A 7 30.99 37.21 -55.28
N ARG A 8 29.80 37.44 -54.68
CA ARG A 8 29.53 37.17 -53.26
C ARG A 8 29.44 35.65 -53.00
N THR A 9 30.43 35.11 -52.30
CA THR A 9 30.38 33.76 -51.71
C THR A 9 29.31 33.71 -50.62
N LYS A 10 28.29 32.87 -50.81
CA LYS A 10 27.18 32.65 -49.87
C LYS A 10 27.65 31.67 -48.81
N THR A 11 27.85 32.13 -47.58
CA THR A 11 28.19 31.29 -46.41
C THR A 11 27.02 30.34 -46.10
N ILE A 12 27.27 29.04 -46.20
CA ILE A 12 26.34 27.98 -45.80
C ILE A 12 26.39 27.90 -44.26
N PRO A 13 25.25 27.98 -43.53
CA PRO A 13 25.27 27.80 -42.10
C PRO A 13 25.54 26.33 -41.75
N VAL A 14 26.59 26.10 -40.95
CA VAL A 14 26.89 24.80 -40.34
C VAL A 14 25.71 24.41 -39.45
N ALA A 15 25.04 23.30 -39.79
CA ALA A 15 23.99 22.72 -38.96
C ALA A 15 24.61 22.32 -37.62
N LYS A 16 24.08 22.89 -36.52
CA LYS A 16 24.37 22.42 -35.16
C LYS A 16 23.95 20.94 -35.05
N PRO A 17 24.72 20.08 -34.38
CA PRO A 17 24.31 18.70 -34.17
C PRO A 17 22.97 18.69 -33.43
N SER A 18 21.99 18.04 -34.04
CA SER A 18 20.68 17.75 -33.45
C SER A 18 20.91 16.93 -32.20
N ASN A 19 20.80 17.56 -31.04
CA ASN A 19 20.79 16.89 -29.75
C ASN A 19 19.47 16.12 -29.66
N ARG A 20 19.43 14.94 -30.29
CA ARG A 20 18.41 13.93 -30.04
C ARG A 20 18.73 13.41 -28.65
N ALA A 21 18.33 14.19 -27.65
CA ALA A 21 18.27 13.72 -26.28
C ALA A 21 17.46 12.43 -26.34
N LEU A 22 18.12 11.34 -25.93
CA LEU A 22 17.42 10.12 -25.57
C LEU A 22 16.33 10.55 -24.60
N ASP A 23 15.08 10.23 -24.92
CA ASP A 23 13.97 10.31 -23.98
C ASP A 23 14.35 9.43 -22.80
N VAL A 24 15.03 10.02 -21.82
CA VAL A 24 15.05 9.52 -20.46
C VAL A 24 13.61 9.68 -20.04
N GLU A 25 12.84 8.60 -20.09
CA GLU A 25 11.63 8.47 -19.28
C GLU A 25 12.04 8.89 -17.87
N GLN A 26 11.74 10.14 -17.52
CA GLN A 26 11.92 10.63 -16.17
C GLN A 26 11.06 9.73 -15.31
N GLU A 27 11.71 8.84 -14.57
CA GLU A 27 11.07 7.98 -13.59
C GLU A 27 10.23 8.87 -12.68
N ARG A 28 8.92 8.85 -12.88
CA ARG A 28 8.01 9.58 -12.00
C ARG A 28 8.19 8.98 -10.61
N PRO A 29 8.51 9.79 -9.58
CA PRO A 29 8.43 9.29 -8.21
C PRO A 29 7.03 8.72 -7.99
N MET A 30 6.93 7.53 -7.36
CA MET A 30 5.62 6.97 -7.01
C MET A 30 4.86 8.04 -6.22
N PRO A 31 3.62 8.38 -6.63
CA PRO A 31 2.87 9.42 -5.96
C PRO A 31 2.71 9.04 -4.49
N ILE A 32 3.05 9.97 -3.61
CA ILE A 32 3.36 9.68 -2.20
C ILE A 32 2.10 9.69 -1.33
N ASP A 33 1.04 10.38 -1.74
CA ASP A 33 -0.26 10.41 -1.06
C ASP A 33 -1.38 10.81 -2.03
N GLY A 34 -2.47 10.04 -2.08
CA GLY A 34 -3.66 10.31 -2.91
C GLY A 34 -4.42 9.03 -3.30
N PRO A 35 -5.71 9.08 -3.65
CA PRO A 35 -6.47 7.87 -3.97
C PRO A 35 -5.96 7.21 -5.27
N ASP A 36 -5.39 7.99 -6.18
CA ASP A 36 -4.76 7.49 -7.40
C ASP A 36 -3.55 6.60 -7.10
N THR A 37 -2.85 6.82 -5.97
CA THR A 37 -1.71 5.98 -5.57
C THR A 37 -2.14 4.54 -5.32
N ILE A 38 -3.39 4.31 -4.89
CA ILE A 38 -3.92 2.97 -4.62
C ILE A 38 -4.05 2.17 -5.92
N ARG A 39 -4.52 2.80 -7.01
CA ARG A 39 -4.57 2.18 -8.35
C ARG A 39 -3.17 1.84 -8.87
N ASP A 40 -2.18 2.56 -8.34
CA ASP A 40 -0.77 2.47 -8.67
C ASP A 40 0.03 1.52 -7.74
N GLY A 41 -0.64 0.72 -6.92
CA GLY A 41 0.01 -0.22 -6.00
C GLY A 41 0.59 0.40 -4.73
N GLY A 42 0.31 1.69 -4.51
CA GLY A 42 0.61 2.43 -3.29
C GLY A 42 -0.46 2.26 -2.22
N ALA A 43 -0.33 3.02 -1.14
CA ALA A 43 -1.27 3.02 -0.03
C ALA A 43 -1.61 4.45 0.41
N GLN A 44 -2.75 4.60 1.06
CA GLN A 44 -3.04 5.75 1.89
C GLN A 44 -2.92 5.38 3.37
N VAL A 45 -2.37 6.30 4.15
CA VAL A 45 -2.19 6.15 5.60
C VAL A 45 -2.72 7.40 6.28
N PHE A 46 -3.66 7.22 7.20
CA PHE A 46 -4.25 8.30 7.98
C PHE A 46 -3.98 8.08 9.45
N ARG A 47 -3.53 9.13 10.15
CA ARG A 47 -3.50 9.14 11.61
C ARG A 47 -4.91 9.36 12.14
N LEU A 48 -5.38 8.47 13.01
CA LEU A 48 -6.67 8.61 13.67
C LEU A 48 -6.52 9.31 15.04
N PRO A 49 -7.56 10.03 15.50
CA PRO A 49 -7.61 10.55 16.87
C PRO A 49 -7.52 9.44 17.91
N THR A 50 -6.96 9.74 19.07
CA THR A 50 -6.92 8.84 20.24
C THR A 50 -8.20 8.85 21.07
N ASP A 51 -9.17 9.70 20.71
CA ASP A 51 -10.45 9.84 21.39
C ASP A 51 -11.61 9.23 20.58
N SER A 52 -12.83 9.36 21.11
CA SER A 52 -14.05 8.79 20.53
C SER A 52 -14.37 9.26 19.10
N ARG A 53 -13.67 10.28 18.57
CA ARG A 53 -13.78 10.70 17.17
C ARG A 53 -13.03 9.76 16.21
N CYS A 54 -12.24 8.81 16.71
CA CYS A 54 -11.50 7.81 15.93
C CYS A 54 -12.37 7.15 14.85
N ALA A 55 -13.48 6.54 15.26
CA ALA A 55 -14.40 5.86 14.33
C ALA A 55 -15.07 6.82 13.34
N TYR A 56 -15.37 8.06 13.75
CA TYR A 56 -15.91 9.08 12.84
C TYR A 56 -14.91 9.44 11.74
N GLN A 57 -13.65 9.70 12.10
CA GLN A 57 -12.63 10.06 11.12
C GLN A 57 -12.28 8.88 10.21
N ALA A 58 -12.21 7.65 10.74
CA ALA A 58 -11.96 6.47 9.94
C ALA A 58 -13.03 6.27 8.86
N ARG A 59 -14.32 6.44 9.21
CA ARG A 59 -15.42 6.41 8.24
C ARG A 59 -15.30 7.52 7.20
N ALA A 60 -14.91 8.72 7.60
CA ALA A 60 -14.80 9.86 6.69
C ALA A 60 -13.69 9.62 5.64
N HIS A 61 -12.49 9.25 6.08
CA HIS A 61 -11.37 8.93 5.20
C HIS A 61 -11.70 7.77 4.26
N LEU A 62 -12.23 6.65 4.78
CA LEU A 62 -12.61 5.52 3.94
C LEU A 62 -13.68 5.89 2.90
N THR A 63 -14.68 6.68 3.29
CA THR A 63 -15.72 7.16 2.37
C THR A 63 -15.14 8.00 1.24
N GLU A 64 -14.22 8.90 1.56
CA GLU A 64 -13.57 9.76 0.57
C GLU A 64 -12.71 8.94 -0.40
N THR A 65 -11.90 8.03 0.13
CA THR A 65 -11.08 7.11 -0.68
C THR A 65 -11.93 6.24 -1.59
N MET A 66 -12.96 5.57 -1.07
CA MET A 66 -13.80 4.69 -1.86
C MET A 66 -14.61 5.44 -2.94
N ARG A 67 -15.05 6.67 -2.67
CA ARG A 67 -15.70 7.52 -3.68
C ARG A 67 -14.74 7.88 -4.81
N ALA A 68 -13.49 8.22 -4.50
CA ALA A 68 -12.47 8.51 -5.50
C ALA A 68 -12.06 7.25 -6.31
N LEU A 69 -12.32 6.06 -5.76
CA LEU A 69 -12.10 4.78 -6.43
C LEU A 69 -13.35 4.25 -7.16
N ASP A 70 -14.43 5.03 -7.24
CA ASP A 70 -15.68 4.70 -7.94
C ASP A 70 -16.46 3.51 -7.37
N PHE A 71 -16.40 3.30 -6.04
CA PHE A 71 -17.22 2.28 -5.38
C PHE A 71 -18.72 2.63 -5.37
N ASP A 72 -19.55 1.59 -5.43
CA ASP A 72 -21.00 1.72 -5.26
C ASP A 72 -21.37 2.27 -3.86
N PRO A 73 -22.35 3.18 -3.74
CA PRO A 73 -22.78 3.74 -2.46
C PRO A 73 -23.21 2.73 -1.40
N ASP A 74 -23.81 1.61 -1.77
CA ASP A 74 -24.20 0.55 -0.82
C ASP A 74 -22.97 -0.18 -0.28
N VAL A 75 -21.98 -0.45 -1.13
CA VAL A 75 -20.69 -1.02 -0.69
C VAL A 75 -19.96 -0.07 0.25
N ILE A 76 -19.99 1.25 -0.03
CA ILE A 76 -19.43 2.27 0.87
C ILE A 76 -20.15 2.27 2.21
N ARG A 77 -21.48 2.11 2.24
CA ARG A 77 -22.25 2.06 3.49
C ARG A 77 -21.81 0.89 4.36
N ASP A 78 -21.64 -0.29 3.77
CA ASP A 78 -21.27 -1.50 4.50
C ASP A 78 -19.81 -1.44 4.98
N ALA A 79 -18.90 -0.93 4.15
CA ALA A 79 -17.50 -0.68 4.51
C ALA A 79 -17.34 0.33 5.66
N LYS A 80 -18.19 1.38 5.69
CA LYS A 80 -18.23 2.34 6.81
C LYS A 80 -18.61 1.69 8.13
N LEU A 81 -19.49 0.67 8.11
CA LEU A 81 -19.84 -0.06 9.31
C LEU A 81 -18.63 -0.89 9.77
N ALA A 82 -18.03 -1.69 8.88
CA ALA A 82 -16.86 -2.51 9.19
C ALA A 82 -15.67 -1.70 9.74
N VAL A 83 -15.30 -0.58 9.10
CA VAL A 83 -14.18 0.26 9.59
C VAL A 83 -14.50 0.95 10.91
N SER A 84 -15.78 1.22 11.19
CA SER A 84 -16.22 1.78 12.47
C SER A 84 -15.98 0.80 13.60
N GLU A 85 -16.31 -0.49 13.39
CA GLU A 85 -16.03 -1.56 14.36
C GLU A 85 -14.53 -1.68 14.63
N LEU A 86 -13.70 -1.71 13.58
CA LEU A 86 -12.24 -1.78 13.75
C LEU A 86 -11.67 -0.57 14.50
N ALA A 87 -12.06 0.64 14.13
CA ALA A 87 -11.59 1.87 14.78
C ALA A 87 -12.08 1.98 16.23
N THR A 88 -13.28 1.48 16.52
CA THR A 88 -13.84 1.44 17.88
C THR A 88 -13.09 0.43 18.74
N ASN A 89 -12.86 -0.78 18.24
CA ASN A 89 -12.04 -1.79 18.90
C ASN A 89 -10.64 -1.25 19.17
N SER A 90 -10.02 -0.60 18.18
CA SER A 90 -8.71 0.01 18.34
C SER A 90 -8.73 1.10 19.42
N HIS A 91 -9.72 2.01 19.45
CA HIS A 91 -9.82 3.04 20.49
C HIS A 91 -10.02 2.45 21.90
N ILE A 92 -10.94 1.49 22.06
CA ILE A 92 -11.22 0.84 23.35
C ILE A 92 -9.99 0.09 23.84
N HIS A 93 -9.29 -0.61 22.96
CA HIS A 93 -8.13 -1.41 23.33
C HIS A 93 -6.84 -0.60 23.38
N ALA A 94 -6.71 0.55 22.73
CA ALA A 94 -5.52 1.40 22.75
C ALA A 94 -5.38 2.25 24.04
N GLU A 95 -6.29 2.10 25.02
CA GLU A 95 -6.14 2.79 26.31
C GLU A 95 -4.77 2.52 26.95
N GLY A 96 -4.00 3.60 27.17
CA GLY A 96 -2.66 3.57 27.74
C GLY A 96 -1.51 3.58 26.73
N THR A 97 -1.78 3.58 25.42
CA THR A 97 -0.74 3.75 24.40
C THR A 97 -0.49 5.23 24.09
N THR A 98 0.77 5.61 23.85
CA THR A 98 1.14 6.98 23.48
C THR A 98 0.97 7.27 21.99
N GLU A 99 0.95 6.23 21.16
CA GLU A 99 0.85 6.36 19.71
C GLU A 99 -0.61 6.30 19.24
N PRO A 100 -1.03 7.24 18.38
CA PRO A 100 -2.37 7.23 17.79
C PRO A 100 -2.56 6.05 16.84
N PRO A 101 -3.78 5.49 16.75
CA PRO A 101 -4.09 4.48 15.75
C PRO A 101 -3.92 5.01 14.32
N GLU A 102 -3.76 4.10 13.37
CA GLU A 102 -3.62 4.43 11.95
C GLU A 102 -4.65 3.68 11.12
N LEU A 103 -5.24 4.35 10.13
CA LEU A 103 -6.05 3.73 9.08
C LEU A 103 -5.19 3.57 7.83
N TRP A 104 -5.11 2.36 7.30
CA TRP A 104 -4.38 2.05 6.07
C TRP A 104 -5.33 1.53 5.01
N ILE A 105 -5.14 1.98 3.77
CA ILE A 105 -5.96 1.57 2.63
C ILE A 105 -5.05 1.32 1.42
N TRP A 106 -5.14 0.15 0.80
CA TRP A 106 -4.48 -0.16 -0.47
C TRP A 106 -5.26 -1.21 -1.26
N ALA A 107 -4.87 -1.43 -2.51
CA ALA A 107 -5.43 -2.48 -3.35
C ALA A 107 -4.47 -3.67 -3.42
N ARG A 108 -5.02 -4.89 -3.40
CA ARG A 108 -4.35 -6.13 -3.82
C ARG A 108 -5.09 -6.71 -5.00
N THR A 109 -4.39 -7.42 -5.88
CA THR A 109 -4.96 -7.99 -7.11
C THR A 109 -4.93 -9.51 -7.14
N CYS A 110 -4.15 -10.13 -6.25
CA CYS A 110 -4.09 -11.58 -6.04
C CYS A 110 -4.63 -11.97 -4.63
N PRO A 111 -5.46 -13.03 -4.50
CA PRO A 111 -5.98 -13.90 -5.56
C PRO A 111 -7.10 -13.25 -6.38
N SER A 112 -7.70 -12.18 -5.87
CA SER A 112 -8.71 -11.39 -6.57
C SER A 112 -8.55 -9.89 -6.26
N PRO A 113 -9.02 -8.99 -7.15
CA PRO A 113 -8.97 -7.55 -6.89
C PRO A 113 -9.78 -7.13 -5.67
N GLU A 114 -9.09 -6.73 -4.61
CA GLU A 114 -9.66 -6.37 -3.31
C GLU A 114 -9.02 -5.10 -2.74
N LEU A 115 -9.84 -4.25 -2.13
CA LEU A 115 -9.40 -3.13 -1.30
C LEU A 115 -9.16 -3.66 0.10
N VAL A 116 -7.92 -3.57 0.57
CA VAL A 116 -7.55 -3.90 1.94
C VAL A 116 -7.69 -2.65 2.80
N VAL A 117 -8.49 -2.75 3.86
CA VAL A 117 -8.69 -1.69 4.85
C VAL A 117 -8.21 -2.21 6.19
N SER A 118 -7.23 -1.53 6.79
CA SER A 118 -6.63 -1.94 8.07
C SER A 118 -6.68 -0.82 9.09
N VAL A 119 -6.91 -1.17 10.35
CA VAL A 119 -6.65 -0.28 11.50
C VAL A 119 -5.49 -0.85 12.30
N PHE A 120 -4.47 -0.03 12.51
CA PHE A 120 -3.29 -0.37 13.29
C PHE A 120 -3.29 0.34 14.65
N ASP A 121 -2.87 -0.38 15.69
CA ASP A 121 -2.52 0.17 16.98
C ASP A 121 -1.28 -0.52 17.57
N THR A 122 -0.63 0.16 18.52
CA THR A 122 0.60 -0.36 19.14
C THR A 122 0.36 -1.41 20.22
N ARG A 123 -0.91 -1.73 20.57
CA ARG A 123 -1.23 -2.71 21.61
C ARG A 123 -1.38 -4.12 21.04
N TRP A 124 -0.26 -4.70 20.67
CA TRP A 124 -0.20 -6.03 20.06
C TRP A 124 -0.41 -7.21 21.03
N GLU A 125 -0.27 -7.01 22.33
CA GLU A 125 -0.39 -8.06 23.37
C GLU A 125 -1.82 -8.61 23.54
N THR A 126 -2.82 -7.89 23.03
CA THR A 126 -4.24 -8.28 23.10
C THR A 126 -4.76 -8.48 21.69
N LEU A 127 -4.63 -9.69 21.16
CA LEU A 127 -5.19 -10.00 19.85
C LEU A 127 -6.72 -10.04 19.94
N PRO A 128 -7.44 -9.41 18.99
CA PRO A 128 -8.89 -9.49 18.94
C PRO A 128 -9.31 -10.95 18.77
N SER A 129 -10.22 -11.42 19.62
CA SER A 129 -10.80 -12.75 19.50
C SER A 129 -12.24 -12.61 19.04
N ALA A 130 -12.59 -13.26 17.91
CA ALA A 130 -13.99 -13.43 17.51
C ALA A 130 -14.64 -14.42 18.49
N CYS A 131 -15.23 -13.92 19.58
CA CYS A 131 -15.85 -14.79 20.57
C CYS A 131 -17.13 -15.43 19.99
N SER A 132 -17.24 -16.75 20.10
CA SER A 132 -18.43 -17.50 19.71
C SER A 132 -19.61 -17.12 20.61
N SER A 133 -20.76 -16.92 19.97
CA SER A 133 -22.09 -16.43 20.39
C SER A 133 -22.71 -16.78 21.77
N ASP A 134 -21.99 -17.25 22.78
CA ASP A 134 -22.60 -17.81 24.01
C ASP A 134 -22.48 -16.94 25.28
N THR A 135 -22.03 -15.70 25.17
CA THR A 135 -22.13 -14.74 26.29
C THR A 135 -22.67 -13.40 25.81
N LEU A 136 -23.50 -12.78 26.64
CA LEU A 136 -24.09 -11.43 26.51
C LEU A 136 -23.02 -10.31 26.53
N ASP A 137 -21.87 -10.56 25.92
CA ASP A 137 -20.77 -9.62 25.82
C ASP A 137 -20.86 -8.89 24.47
N GLU A 138 -21.25 -7.63 24.51
CA GLU A 138 -21.39 -6.79 23.31
C GLU A 138 -20.04 -6.55 22.62
N HIS A 139 -18.92 -6.75 23.34
CA HIS A 139 -17.56 -6.53 22.87
C HIS A 139 -17.05 -7.55 21.83
N GLY A 140 -17.75 -8.67 21.61
CA GLY A 140 -17.38 -9.70 20.63
C GLY A 140 -18.07 -9.61 19.27
N LYS A 141 -19.14 -8.80 19.14
CA LYS A 141 -19.98 -8.78 17.93
C LYS A 141 -19.35 -8.00 16.78
N GLY A 142 -18.54 -6.99 17.06
CA GLY A 142 -17.97 -6.10 16.04
C GLY A 142 -17.21 -6.87 14.95
N LEU A 143 -16.38 -7.85 15.33
CA LEU A 143 -15.64 -8.67 14.37
C LEU A 143 -16.53 -9.62 13.56
N SER A 144 -17.65 -10.09 14.14
CA SER A 144 -18.63 -10.90 13.39
C SER A 144 -19.35 -10.06 12.33
N ILE A 145 -19.61 -8.79 12.62
CA ILE A 145 -20.17 -7.83 11.65
C ILE A 145 -19.15 -7.56 10.54
N VAL A 146 -17.88 -7.30 10.90
CA VAL A 146 -16.80 -7.12 9.92
C VAL A 146 -16.71 -8.33 9.00
N ALA A 147 -16.64 -9.54 9.55
CA ALA A 147 -16.57 -10.78 8.77
C ALA A 147 -17.78 -10.97 7.84
N ALA A 148 -18.99 -10.62 8.29
CA ALA A 148 -20.20 -10.75 7.47
C ALA A 148 -20.27 -9.75 6.30
N LEU A 149 -19.57 -8.61 6.39
CA LEU A 149 -19.59 -7.55 5.38
C LEU A 149 -18.37 -7.54 4.45
N SER A 150 -17.42 -8.45 4.68
CA SER A 150 -16.11 -8.44 4.02
C SER A 150 -15.89 -9.69 3.18
N VAL A 151 -15.02 -9.60 2.18
CA VAL A 151 -14.56 -10.77 1.43
C VAL A 151 -13.61 -11.61 2.29
N ASP A 152 -12.72 -10.95 3.02
CA ASP A 152 -11.74 -11.57 3.90
C ASP A 152 -11.47 -10.67 5.11
N THR A 153 -10.94 -11.22 6.19
CA THR A 153 -10.56 -10.49 7.40
C THR A 153 -9.46 -11.20 8.17
N GLY A 154 -8.63 -10.44 8.88
CA GLY A 154 -7.55 -11.00 9.67
C GLY A 154 -6.97 -10.04 10.69
N THR A 155 -5.98 -10.54 11.40
CA THR A 155 -5.16 -9.77 12.33
C THR A 155 -3.72 -10.20 12.21
N ASP A 156 -2.81 -9.24 12.11
CA ASP A 156 -1.37 -9.50 11.99
C ASP A 156 -0.57 -8.62 12.95
N ILE A 157 0.52 -9.17 13.48
CA ILE A 157 1.57 -8.37 14.11
C ILE A 157 2.40 -7.71 13.01
N THR A 158 2.66 -6.43 13.16
CA THR A 158 3.29 -5.61 12.12
C THR A 158 3.88 -4.31 12.70
N ARG A 159 4.26 -3.35 11.85
CA ARG A 159 4.81 -2.05 12.27
C ARG A 159 3.98 -0.85 11.83
N SER A 160 3.93 0.19 12.64
CA SER A 160 3.37 1.48 12.23
C SER A 160 4.01 1.97 10.92
N ARG A 161 3.18 2.57 10.06
CA ARG A 161 3.67 3.19 8.82
C ARG A 161 4.12 4.62 9.02
N LEU A 162 3.66 5.28 10.08
CA LEU A 162 4.03 6.67 10.41
C LEU A 162 5.22 6.76 11.38
N THR A 163 5.35 5.81 12.31
CA THR A 163 6.27 5.88 13.45
C THR A 163 7.19 4.67 13.58
N ARG A 164 6.96 3.60 12.80
CA ARG A 164 7.75 2.34 12.81
C ARG A 164 7.62 1.52 14.11
N ALA A 165 6.78 1.97 15.04
CA ALA A 165 6.49 1.25 16.27
C ALA A 165 5.88 -0.12 15.97
N ARG A 166 6.26 -1.15 16.73
CA ARG A 166 5.62 -2.47 16.63
C ARG A 166 4.18 -2.38 17.14
N GLY A 167 3.28 -3.13 16.52
CA GLY A 167 1.88 -3.19 16.90
C GLY A 167 1.15 -4.31 16.18
N LYS A 168 -0.16 -4.21 16.16
CA LYS A 168 -1.03 -5.10 15.39
C LYS A 168 -1.82 -4.29 14.38
N ARG A 169 -2.17 -4.92 13.27
CA ARG A 169 -3.23 -4.45 12.38
C ARG A 169 -4.40 -5.43 12.43
N VAL A 170 -5.61 -4.90 12.48
CA VAL A 170 -6.83 -5.65 12.19
C VAL A 170 -7.34 -5.17 10.85
N TRP A 171 -7.70 -6.09 9.97
CA TRP A 171 -8.00 -5.75 8.60
C TRP A 171 -9.19 -6.52 8.04
N PHE A 172 -9.79 -5.95 7.01
CA PHE A 172 -10.80 -6.59 6.20
C PHE A 172 -10.65 -6.18 4.74
N THR A 173 -11.27 -6.95 3.84
CA THR A 173 -11.23 -6.66 2.41
C THR A 173 -12.61 -6.51 1.78
N ILE A 174 -12.65 -5.70 0.74
CA ILE A 174 -13.84 -5.42 -0.07
C ILE A 174 -13.48 -5.66 -1.53
N ALA A 175 -14.34 -6.31 -2.31
CA ALA A 175 -14.10 -6.46 -3.75
C ALA A 175 -13.94 -5.09 -4.43
N LEU A 176 -12.88 -4.92 -5.24
CA LEU A 176 -12.67 -3.69 -6.01
C LEU A 176 -13.71 -3.59 -7.14
N PRO A 177 -14.15 -2.37 -7.51
CA PRO A 177 -15.04 -2.17 -8.64
C PRO A 177 -14.36 -2.63 -9.94
N LEU A 178 -15.12 -3.31 -10.80
CA LEU A 178 -14.65 -3.77 -12.09
C LEU A 178 -15.14 -2.86 -13.23
N PRO A 179 -14.30 -2.61 -14.26
CA PRO A 179 -12.92 -3.08 -14.39
C PRO A 179 -11.95 -2.32 -13.47
N TRP A 180 -11.11 -3.06 -12.72
CA TRP A 180 -9.98 -2.48 -11.99
C TRP A 180 -8.76 -2.44 -12.92
N PRO A 181 -7.96 -1.36 -12.93
CA PRO A 181 -6.76 -1.28 -13.78
C PRO A 181 -5.67 -2.24 -13.28
N THR A 182 -5.75 -3.51 -13.70
CA THR A 182 -4.79 -4.57 -13.35
C THR A 182 -3.75 -4.83 -14.44
N GLU A 183 -3.94 -4.30 -15.66
CA GLU A 183 -3.07 -4.62 -16.81
C GLU A 183 -2.31 -3.42 -17.37
N THR A 184 -2.62 -2.21 -16.92
CA THR A 184 -2.18 -0.97 -17.58
C THR A 184 -0.80 -0.49 -17.14
N ARG A 185 -0.23 -1.02 -16.06
CA ARG A 185 1.04 -0.53 -15.53
C ARG A 185 2.19 -1.52 -15.75
N VAL A 186 3.07 -1.17 -16.69
CA VAL A 186 4.36 -1.85 -16.84
C VAL A 186 5.31 -1.27 -15.79
N ILE A 187 5.53 -2.00 -14.69
CA ILE A 187 6.54 -1.65 -13.68
C ILE A 187 7.80 -2.45 -14.02
N SER A 188 8.94 -1.78 -14.17
CA SER A 188 10.20 -2.49 -14.37
C SER A 188 10.65 -3.17 -13.07
N PRO A 189 11.32 -4.33 -13.12
CA PRO A 189 11.84 -5.01 -11.93
C PRO A 189 12.69 -4.09 -11.04
N SER A 190 13.51 -3.22 -11.63
CA SER A 190 14.34 -2.31 -10.85
C SER A 190 13.53 -1.26 -10.09
N GLN A 191 12.46 -0.74 -10.70
CA GLN A 191 11.54 0.20 -10.04
C GLN A 191 10.75 -0.50 -8.92
N ALA A 192 10.27 -1.71 -9.17
CA ALA A 192 9.59 -2.52 -8.16
C ALA A 192 10.51 -2.88 -6.99
N ALA A 193 11.76 -3.28 -7.25
CA ALA A 193 12.77 -3.56 -6.24
C ALA A 193 13.11 -2.31 -5.40
N ARG A 194 13.25 -1.15 -6.05
CA ARG A 194 13.45 0.12 -5.35
C ARG A 194 12.26 0.48 -4.47
N GLY A 195 11.04 0.39 -4.99
CA GLY A 195 9.83 0.68 -4.21
C GLY A 195 9.64 -0.27 -3.02
N LEU A 196 9.93 -1.56 -3.19
CA LEU A 196 9.86 -2.53 -2.09
C LEU A 196 10.91 -2.22 -1.02
N TYR A 197 12.15 -1.93 -1.43
CA TYR A 197 13.22 -1.51 -0.51
C TYR A 197 12.83 -0.25 0.28
N GLU A 198 12.30 0.76 -0.41
CA GLU A 198 11.83 2.00 0.22
C GLU A 198 10.68 1.73 1.20
N ALA A 199 9.69 0.92 0.81
CA ALA A 199 8.56 0.57 1.68
C ALA A 199 8.99 -0.15 2.97
N LEU A 200 9.91 -1.12 2.86
CA LEU A 200 10.44 -1.86 4.02
C LEU A 200 11.26 -0.94 4.94
N THR A 201 12.18 -0.16 4.38
CA THR A 201 13.05 0.72 5.17
C THR A 201 12.28 1.87 5.83
N GLN A 202 11.23 2.40 5.18
CA GLN A 202 10.34 3.39 5.78
C GLN A 202 9.61 2.85 7.01
N ARG A 203 9.35 1.54 7.06
CA ARG A 203 8.78 0.83 8.23
C ARG A 203 9.82 0.41 9.27
N GLY A 204 11.09 0.74 9.06
CA GLY A 204 12.17 0.35 9.97
C GLY A 204 12.60 -1.10 9.86
N VAL A 205 12.19 -1.81 8.80
CA VAL A 205 12.69 -3.16 8.49
C VAL A 205 14.08 -3.02 7.87
N PRO A 206 15.14 -3.64 8.45
CA PRO A 206 16.46 -3.63 7.87
C PRO A 206 16.44 -4.36 6.53
N ALA A 207 16.70 -3.64 5.44
CA ALA A 207 16.75 -4.20 4.11
C ALA A 207 17.96 -3.67 3.32
N THR A 208 18.41 -4.43 2.34
CA THR A 208 19.39 -4.02 1.33
C THR A 208 18.84 -4.33 -0.07
N ARG A 209 19.38 -3.65 -1.09
CA ARG A 209 19.00 -3.88 -2.49
C ARG A 209 20.26 -4.01 -3.36
N GLN A 210 20.31 -5.05 -4.19
CA GLN A 210 21.35 -5.25 -5.21
C GLN A 210 20.70 -5.60 -6.54
N GLY A 211 20.60 -4.61 -7.44
CA GLY A 211 19.85 -4.79 -8.69
C GLY A 211 18.37 -5.06 -8.40
N ASP A 212 17.89 -6.21 -8.89
CA ASP A 212 16.51 -6.67 -8.77
C ASP A 212 16.34 -7.70 -7.62
N LEU A 213 17.27 -7.73 -6.67
CA LEU A 213 17.19 -8.48 -5.43
C LEU A 213 17.03 -7.51 -4.24
N VAL A 214 16.02 -7.73 -3.41
CA VAL A 214 15.85 -7.07 -2.11
C VAL A 214 16.05 -8.10 -1.01
N THR A 215 16.92 -7.82 -0.04
CA THR A 215 17.17 -8.72 1.10
C THR A 215 16.70 -8.05 2.37
N ALA A 216 15.77 -8.69 3.07
CA ALA A 216 15.29 -8.33 4.40
C ALA A 216 15.42 -9.56 5.30
N ALA A 217 16.60 -9.74 5.90
CA ALA A 217 17.02 -11.00 6.50
C ALA A 217 15.99 -11.54 7.51
N PRO A 218 15.67 -12.85 7.48
CA PRO A 218 16.32 -13.90 6.68
C PRO A 218 15.81 -14.02 5.23
N LEU A 219 14.88 -13.16 4.80
CA LEU A 219 14.27 -13.25 3.48
C LEU A 219 15.14 -12.59 2.41
N ASN A 220 15.20 -13.27 1.28
CA ASN A 220 15.63 -12.72 0.01
C ASN A 220 14.38 -12.64 -0.87
N ILE A 221 14.22 -11.54 -1.61
CA ILE A 221 13.06 -11.27 -2.44
C ILE A 221 13.55 -10.93 -3.84
N TRP A 222 13.31 -11.86 -4.76
CA TRP A 222 13.68 -11.75 -6.16
C TRP A 222 12.58 -11.00 -6.89
N VAL A 223 12.96 -9.95 -7.62
CA VAL A 223 12.05 -9.17 -8.43
C VAL A 223 12.20 -9.61 -9.87
N GLU A 224 11.26 -10.45 -10.29
CA GLU A 224 11.15 -10.98 -11.65
C GLU A 224 10.33 -10.01 -12.51
N PRO A 225 10.31 -10.15 -13.85
CA PRO A 225 9.60 -9.24 -14.75
C PRO A 225 8.13 -8.94 -14.41
N LYS A 226 7.45 -9.83 -13.67
CA LYS A 226 6.04 -9.68 -13.32
C LYS A 226 5.72 -9.96 -11.85
N THR A 227 6.69 -10.44 -11.07
CA THR A 227 6.43 -10.99 -9.75
C THR A 227 7.55 -10.66 -8.75
N PHE A 228 7.16 -10.41 -7.51
CA PHE A 228 8.00 -10.60 -6.35
C PHE A 228 7.93 -12.07 -5.95
N THR A 229 9.09 -12.69 -5.77
CA THR A 229 9.21 -14.10 -5.38
C THR A 229 10.11 -14.21 -4.15
N TRP A 230 9.64 -14.89 -3.11
CA TRP A 230 10.45 -15.20 -1.93
C TRP A 230 10.01 -16.52 -1.30
N HIS A 231 10.90 -17.09 -0.48
CA HIS A 231 10.70 -18.40 0.13
C HIS A 231 10.53 -18.28 1.64
N THR A 232 9.45 -18.85 2.18
CA THR A 232 9.15 -18.91 3.62
C THR A 232 8.78 -20.33 4.03
N GLY A 233 9.50 -20.88 5.00
CA GLY A 233 9.13 -22.15 5.64
C GLY A 233 8.91 -23.34 4.68
N GLY A 234 9.62 -23.41 3.56
CA GLY A 234 9.47 -24.48 2.56
C GLY A 234 8.49 -24.17 1.42
N THR A 235 7.85 -22.99 1.41
CA THR A 235 6.89 -22.60 0.37
C THR A 235 7.38 -21.37 -0.38
N ASP A 236 7.29 -21.40 -1.72
CA ASP A 236 7.51 -20.23 -2.56
C ASP A 236 6.24 -19.38 -2.61
N THR A 237 6.39 -18.09 -2.29
CA THR A 237 5.33 -17.09 -2.41
C THR A 237 5.61 -16.21 -3.62
N HIS A 238 4.58 -16.00 -4.43
CA HIS A 238 4.63 -15.14 -5.62
C HIS A 238 3.57 -14.06 -5.51
N GLN A 239 3.96 -12.80 -5.71
CA GLN A 239 3.04 -11.66 -5.74
C GLN A 239 3.26 -10.82 -6.99
N PRO A 240 2.21 -10.32 -7.66
CA PRO A 240 2.36 -9.40 -8.79
C PRO A 240 3.15 -8.12 -8.43
N LEU A 241 3.93 -7.56 -9.36
CA LEU A 241 4.68 -6.31 -9.07
C LEU A 241 3.80 -5.12 -8.69
N GLN A 242 2.55 -5.08 -9.16
CA GLN A 242 1.58 -4.04 -8.81
C GLN A 242 1.07 -4.17 -7.37
N ASP A 243 1.18 -5.35 -6.77
CA ASP A 243 0.83 -5.63 -5.39
C ASP A 243 2.04 -5.35 -4.47
N LEU A 244 2.82 -4.30 -4.79
CA LEU A 244 4.01 -3.90 -4.03
C LEU A 244 3.66 -3.67 -2.57
N GLN A 245 2.55 -2.99 -2.33
CA GLN A 245 2.12 -2.72 -0.97
C GLN A 245 1.75 -3.99 -0.21
N GLU A 246 0.99 -4.89 -0.83
CA GLU A 246 0.61 -6.17 -0.24
C GLU A 246 1.87 -7.02 0.05
N THR A 247 2.83 -7.04 -0.87
CA THR A 247 4.12 -7.70 -0.72
C THR A 247 4.90 -7.17 0.47
N ALA A 248 5.04 -5.84 0.59
CA ALA A 248 5.73 -5.21 1.70
C ALA A 248 5.07 -5.53 3.05
N GLU A 249 3.73 -5.63 3.08
CA GLU A 249 3.00 -5.98 4.29
C GLU A 249 3.21 -7.45 4.68
N GLN A 250 3.10 -8.39 3.74
CA GLN A 250 3.35 -9.82 4.00
C GLN A 250 4.77 -10.07 4.52
N ILE A 251 5.78 -9.42 3.93
CA ILE A 251 7.17 -9.51 4.39
C ILE A 251 7.30 -8.95 5.81
N THR A 252 6.75 -7.77 6.08
CA THR A 252 6.87 -7.15 7.41
C THR A 252 6.19 -7.99 8.48
N THR A 253 4.97 -8.45 8.22
CA THR A 253 4.24 -9.35 9.13
C THR A 253 4.99 -10.64 9.38
N HIS A 254 5.56 -11.25 8.34
CA HIS A 254 6.37 -12.46 8.51
C HIS A 254 7.55 -12.21 9.45
N LEU A 255 8.33 -11.15 9.23
CA LEU A 255 9.50 -10.82 10.06
C LEU A 255 9.10 -10.52 11.52
N GLU A 256 7.98 -9.83 11.73
CA GLU A 256 7.47 -9.53 13.07
C GLU A 256 6.90 -10.75 13.80
N SER A 257 6.43 -11.76 13.07
CA SER A 257 5.91 -13.00 13.65
C SER A 257 7.00 -13.98 14.12
N VAL A 258 8.21 -13.87 13.55
CA VAL A 258 9.36 -14.72 13.88
C VAL A 258 10.24 -14.11 14.99
N THR A 259 9.98 -12.85 15.36
CA THR A 259 10.71 -12.08 16.39
C THR A 259 10.02 -12.11 17.74
#